data_AF-A0A7S2E8J1-F1
#
_entry.id   AF-A0A7S2E8J1-F1
#
_cell.length_a   1.000
_cell.length_b   1.000
_cell.length_c   1.000
_cell.angle_alpha   90.00
_cell.angle_beta   90.00
_cell.angle_gamma   90.00
#
_symmetry.space_group_name_H-M   'P 1'
#
loop_
_entity.id
_entity.type
_entity.pdbx_description
1 polymer ?
#
loop_
_entity_poly.entity_id
_entity_poly.type
_entity_poly.pdbx_seq_one_letter_code
_entity_poly.pdbx_strand_id
1 'polypeptide(L)'
;DVLDRRRRNGRRWAAAAAKAASSSAAAASPAASSTPSSAPAARLSTSSSSSSPAAAAVAVDFNYDDDYDGDCDDGPSSSDDDDDVPFFPIYYNDVYEVALPPNHRFPMGKYRKVREEVQRRVAALSQSERDGVRCEFRVSPLATLEELTTTHDPEYVDRFLRGDVTEAEQRNVGFPWSPEGVDRALSSVGGTVAAASAVCEEVRRRRRRRRRGRSAATAAAADDGEPETTTAAATATAKEESHFCWSAHVAGGTHHAFSDYGEGFCVFSDIAVAANVVLTRYPDVATRLLVLDLDVHQGNGNAVLFRGRDDVSTFSLHCGSNYFSEVRTSDLDVELPAGCGDETYLPTLRHWLGRIGREG
;
A
#
# COMPACT_ATOMS: atom_id res chain seq x y z
N ASP A 1 17.89 12.35 -24.41
CA ASP A 1 16.71 12.02 -25.23
C ASP A 1 15.53 11.33 -24.53
N VAL A 2 15.69 10.66 -23.39
CA VAL A 2 14.54 10.08 -22.63
C VAL A 2 13.91 11.09 -21.65
N LEU A 3 14.71 11.95 -21.02
CA LEU A 3 14.23 13.04 -20.16
C LEU A 3 13.47 14.15 -20.92
N ASP A 4 13.73 14.30 -22.23
CA ASP A 4 13.09 15.32 -23.06
C ASP A 4 11.74 14.85 -23.65
N ARG A 5 11.43 13.54 -23.59
CA ARG A 5 10.09 13.00 -23.88
C ARG A 5 9.13 13.17 -22.70
N ARG A 6 9.63 13.12 -21.45
CA ARG A 6 8.83 13.32 -20.22
C ARG A 6 8.31 14.75 -20.07
N ARG A 7 9.09 15.76 -20.46
CA ARG A 7 8.67 17.19 -20.43
C ARG A 7 7.66 17.56 -21.52
N ARG A 8 7.64 16.87 -22.66
CA ARG A 8 6.67 17.11 -23.75
C ARG A 8 5.28 16.55 -23.45
N ASN A 9 5.20 15.46 -22.68
CA ASN A 9 3.91 14.89 -22.28
C ASN A 9 3.26 15.68 -21.13
N GLY A 10 4.01 16.15 -20.13
CA GLY A 10 3.46 16.99 -19.04
C GLY A 10 2.79 18.29 -19.51
N ARG A 11 3.21 18.87 -20.64
CA ARG A 11 2.58 20.07 -21.21
C ARG A 11 1.34 19.79 -22.06
N ARG A 12 1.11 18.55 -22.50
CA ARG A 12 -0.12 18.16 -23.22
C ARG A 12 -1.31 17.97 -22.28
N TRP A 13 -1.07 17.53 -21.05
CA TRP A 13 -2.13 17.28 -20.05
C TRP A 13 -2.66 18.55 -19.38
N ALA A 14 -1.82 19.58 -19.20
CA ALA A 14 -2.28 20.90 -18.75
C ALA A 14 -3.13 21.63 -19.81
N ALA A 15 -2.85 21.41 -21.10
CA ALA A 15 -3.61 22.00 -22.20
C ALA A 15 -4.99 21.36 -22.39
N ALA A 16 -5.13 20.06 -22.10
CA ALA A 16 -6.42 19.36 -22.12
C ALA A 16 -7.34 19.81 -20.96
N ALA A 17 -6.79 19.94 -19.75
CA ALA A 17 -7.52 20.46 -18.58
C ALA A 17 -7.97 21.93 -18.77
N ALA A 18 -7.15 22.79 -19.40
CA ALA A 18 -7.52 24.16 -19.73
C ALA A 18 -8.60 24.26 -20.82
N LYS A 19 -8.70 23.27 -21.72
CA LYS A 19 -9.70 23.22 -22.80
C LYS A 19 -11.05 22.69 -22.31
N ALA A 20 -11.05 21.81 -21.31
CA ALA A 20 -12.25 21.39 -20.58
C ALA A 20 -12.81 22.52 -19.69
N ALA A 21 -11.94 23.32 -19.04
CA ALA A 21 -12.37 24.45 -18.21
C ALA A 21 -12.96 25.64 -19.02
N SER A 22 -12.46 25.88 -20.23
CA SER A 22 -12.91 27.00 -21.08
C SER A 22 -14.19 26.73 -21.90
N SER A 23 -14.57 25.46 -22.09
CA SER A 23 -15.82 25.08 -22.77
C SER A 23 -17.06 25.10 -21.85
N SER A 24 -16.86 25.12 -20.53
CA SER A 24 -17.91 25.29 -19.52
C SER A 24 -18.34 26.76 -19.31
N ALA A 25 -17.47 27.72 -19.63
CA ALA A 25 -17.71 29.15 -19.39
C ALA A 25 -18.52 29.88 -20.49
N ALA A 26 -18.92 29.20 -21.57
CA ALA A 26 -19.56 29.84 -22.74
C ALA A 26 -21.11 29.76 -22.77
N ALA A 27 -21.75 29.31 -21.70
CA ALA A 27 -23.21 29.20 -21.64
C ALA A 27 -23.81 29.95 -20.43
N ALA A 28 -23.66 31.28 -20.41
CA ALA A 28 -24.55 32.14 -19.62
C ALA A 28 -24.58 33.56 -20.19
N SER A 29 -25.72 33.96 -20.74
CA SER A 29 -26.10 35.37 -20.92
C SER A 29 -27.46 35.63 -20.26
N PRO A 30 -27.75 36.89 -19.85
CA PRO A 30 -28.53 37.16 -18.64
C PRO A 30 -29.97 37.65 -18.93
N ALA A 31 -30.85 37.50 -17.94
CA ALA A 31 -32.15 38.17 -17.88
C ALA A 31 -32.33 38.87 -16.52
N ALA A 32 -33.12 39.95 -16.54
CA ALA A 32 -33.00 41.14 -15.71
C ALA A 32 -33.80 41.17 -14.39
N SER A 33 -33.30 42.03 -13.48
CA SER A 33 -33.98 42.98 -12.56
C SER A 33 -35.01 42.49 -11.52
N SER A 34 -34.75 42.78 -10.23
CA SER A 34 -35.32 43.94 -9.50
C SER A 34 -34.92 43.95 -8.00
N THR A 35 -34.40 45.08 -7.51
CA THR A 35 -34.22 45.50 -6.10
C THR A 35 -35.46 46.32 -5.64
N PRO A 36 -35.69 46.74 -4.35
CA PRO A 36 -34.69 47.23 -3.38
C PRO A 36 -34.96 47.14 -1.84
N SER A 37 -34.02 47.75 -1.08
CA SER A 37 -34.05 48.25 0.32
C SER A 37 -33.52 47.30 1.40
N SER A 38 -32.69 47.63 2.40
CA SER A 38 -32.03 48.86 2.90
C SER A 38 -30.93 48.47 3.93
N ALA A 39 -29.86 49.29 4.06
CA ALA A 39 -28.68 49.16 4.95
C ALA A 39 -28.98 49.50 6.45
N PRO A 40 -28.03 49.60 7.45
CA PRO A 40 -26.56 49.80 7.39
C PRO A 40 -25.70 48.88 8.32
N ALA A 41 -24.51 48.44 7.88
CA ALA A 41 -23.16 49.02 8.06
C ALA A 41 -22.53 48.93 9.48
N ALA A 42 -21.44 48.18 9.59
CA ALA A 42 -20.32 48.46 10.49
C ALA A 42 -19.00 48.05 9.82
N ARG A 43 -18.14 49.05 9.61
CA ARG A 43 -16.77 48.96 9.08
C ARG A 43 -15.82 48.56 10.20
N LEU A 44 -14.77 47.79 9.90
CA LEU A 44 -13.45 47.93 10.50
C LEU A 44 -12.39 47.51 9.47
N SER A 45 -11.42 48.39 9.26
CA SER A 45 -10.36 48.33 8.27
C SER A 45 -9.05 47.80 8.87
N THR A 46 -8.40 46.92 8.10
CA THR A 46 -6.96 46.84 7.81
C THR A 46 -5.92 46.92 8.94
N SER A 47 -5.10 45.89 9.05
CA SER A 47 -3.65 46.04 8.89
C SER A 47 -3.00 44.73 8.42
N SER A 48 -2.05 44.91 7.52
CA SER A 48 -1.26 43.93 6.80
C SER A 48 0.02 43.55 7.55
N SER A 49 0.36 42.27 7.57
CA SER A 49 1.76 41.82 7.66
C SER A 49 1.92 40.52 6.89
N SER A 50 2.44 40.66 5.68
CA SER A 50 2.94 39.57 4.84
C SER A 50 4.31 39.12 5.36
N SER A 51 4.43 37.86 5.77
CA SER A 51 5.71 37.17 5.87
C SER A 51 5.57 35.79 5.24
N SER A 52 5.99 35.67 3.98
CA SER A 52 6.31 34.39 3.37
C SER A 52 7.49 33.75 4.10
N PRO A 53 7.45 32.44 4.38
CA PRO A 53 8.64 31.62 4.29
C PRO A 53 8.65 30.94 2.92
N ALA A 54 9.78 31.10 2.24
CA ALA A 54 10.08 30.47 0.97
C ALA A 54 9.79 28.97 0.99
N ALA A 55 9.04 28.49 -0.01
CA ALA A 55 9.01 27.09 -0.37
C ALA A 55 10.43 26.69 -0.79
N ALA A 56 11.17 26.06 0.12
CA ALA A 56 12.36 25.32 -0.22
C ALA A 56 11.90 24.09 -1.02
N ALA A 57 11.92 24.22 -2.35
CA ALA A 57 11.80 23.10 -3.26
C ALA A 57 13.01 22.19 -3.04
N VAL A 58 12.88 21.19 -2.18
CA VAL A 58 13.81 20.05 -2.16
C VAL A 58 13.38 19.17 -3.32
N ALA A 59 14.01 19.39 -4.47
CA ALA A 59 14.00 18.42 -5.56
C ALA A 59 14.76 17.19 -5.07
N VAL A 60 14.03 16.21 -4.54
CA VAL A 60 14.56 14.87 -4.35
C VAL A 60 14.37 14.17 -5.70
N ASP A 61 15.48 13.95 -6.39
CA ASP A 61 15.53 13.24 -7.66
C ASP A 61 15.16 11.77 -7.38
N PHE A 62 13.96 11.36 -7.76
CA PHE A 62 13.52 9.96 -7.64
C PHE A 62 13.82 9.25 -8.96
N ASN A 63 15.07 8.80 -9.10
CA ASN A 63 15.40 7.70 -9.98
C ASN A 63 15.32 6.41 -9.16
N TYR A 64 14.28 5.61 -9.41
CA TYR A 64 14.37 4.17 -9.20
C TYR A 64 15.08 3.63 -10.44
N ASP A 65 16.42 3.65 -10.41
CA ASP A 65 17.23 3.04 -11.46
C ASP A 65 17.23 1.52 -11.22
N ASP A 66 16.47 0.84 -12.08
CA ASP A 66 16.60 -0.58 -12.39
C ASP A 66 17.95 -0.75 -13.09
N ASP A 67 19.02 -0.94 -12.32
CA ASP A 67 20.34 -1.50 -12.70
C ASP A 67 21.37 -1.12 -11.60
N TYR A 68 21.48 -1.94 -10.55
CA TYR A 68 22.61 -1.87 -9.62
C TYR A 68 23.19 -3.27 -9.37
N ASP A 69 23.85 -3.81 -10.40
CA ASP A 69 24.96 -4.76 -10.23
C ASP A 69 26.23 -3.92 -9.96
N GLY A 70 26.41 -3.51 -8.70
CA GLY A 70 27.59 -2.79 -8.25
C GLY A 70 28.06 -3.34 -6.91
N ASP A 71 29.23 -3.99 -6.92
CA ASP A 71 30.01 -4.28 -5.71
C ASP A 71 30.25 -2.96 -4.96
N CYS A 72 29.46 -2.70 -3.92
CA CYS A 72 29.66 -1.57 -3.03
C CYS A 72 30.46 -2.01 -1.81
N ASP A 73 31.65 -1.41 -1.73
CA ASP A 73 32.67 -1.42 -0.69
C ASP A 73 32.08 -1.33 0.74
N ASP A 74 32.47 -2.27 1.61
CA ASP A 74 32.02 -2.40 3.00
C ASP A 74 32.53 -1.22 3.86
N GLY A 75 31.66 -0.25 4.11
CA GLY A 75 31.82 0.75 5.18
C GLY A 75 31.68 0.15 6.59
N PRO A 76 32.11 0.86 7.65
CA PRO A 76 32.68 0.26 8.85
C PRO A 76 31.68 -0.60 9.62
N SER A 77 32.05 -1.87 9.79
CA SER A 77 31.60 -2.86 10.78
C SER A 77 30.41 -2.42 11.66
N SER A 78 29.19 -2.54 11.15
CA SER A 78 28.03 -2.75 12.03
C SER A 78 28.19 -4.16 12.61
N SER A 79 28.28 -4.27 13.93
CA SER A 79 28.30 -5.56 14.62
C SER A 79 27.18 -6.46 14.10
N ASP A 80 27.48 -7.75 13.91
CA ASP A 80 26.54 -8.75 13.37
C ASP A 80 25.18 -8.82 14.10
N ASP A 81 25.07 -8.25 15.30
CA ASP A 81 23.87 -8.19 16.15
C ASP A 81 22.75 -7.25 15.63
N ASP A 82 23.03 -6.22 14.81
CA ASP A 82 22.00 -5.27 14.34
C ASP A 82 21.13 -5.87 13.20
N ASP A 83 21.50 -7.03 12.68
CA ASP A 83 20.93 -7.61 11.46
C ASP A 83 19.86 -8.69 11.68
N ASP A 84 19.74 -9.22 12.90
CA ASP A 84 18.65 -10.08 13.35
C ASP A 84 17.49 -9.29 13.98
N VAL A 85 17.66 -7.98 14.15
CA VAL A 85 16.60 -7.08 14.61
C VAL A 85 15.44 -7.11 13.60
N PRO A 86 14.20 -7.39 14.04
CA PRO A 86 13.03 -7.30 13.18
C PRO A 86 12.92 -5.94 12.48
N PHE A 87 12.80 -5.97 11.14
CA PHE A 87 12.68 -4.79 10.30
C PHE A 87 11.23 -4.57 9.87
N PHE A 88 10.69 -3.39 10.18
CA PHE A 88 9.28 -3.02 9.99
C PHE A 88 9.14 -1.73 9.17
N PRO A 89 9.18 -1.81 7.83
CA PRO A 89 8.82 -0.68 7.01
C PRO A 89 7.29 -0.50 7.03
N ILE A 90 6.85 0.71 7.37
CA ILE A 90 5.46 1.13 7.42
C ILE A 90 5.24 2.21 6.36
N TYR A 91 4.45 1.87 5.34
CA TYR A 91 4.09 2.77 4.26
C TYR A 91 2.82 3.56 4.60
N TYR A 92 2.78 4.83 4.21
CA TYR A 92 1.63 5.70 4.41
C TYR A 92 1.38 6.60 3.19
N ASN A 93 0.14 7.01 2.97
CA ASN A 93 -0.24 7.81 1.80
C ASN A 93 -1.08 9.05 2.16
N ASP A 94 -1.15 9.45 3.43
CA ASP A 94 -1.95 10.61 3.87
C ASP A 94 -1.39 11.98 3.43
N VAL A 95 -0.34 11.96 2.59
CA VAL A 95 0.13 13.10 1.79
C VAL A 95 -0.73 13.33 0.54
N TYR A 96 -1.50 12.32 0.10
CA TYR A 96 -2.40 12.35 -1.06
C TYR A 96 -3.87 12.39 -0.58
N GLU A 97 -4.31 13.56 -0.13
CA GLU A 97 -5.69 13.80 0.32
C GLU A 97 -6.55 14.39 -0.80
N VAL A 98 -7.79 13.92 -0.89
CA VAL A 98 -8.81 14.46 -1.80
C VAL A 98 -9.80 15.28 -1.00
N ALA A 99 -10.12 16.48 -1.48
CA ALA A 99 -11.20 17.27 -0.91
C ALA A 99 -12.54 16.58 -1.19
N LEU A 100 -13.18 16.08 -0.13
CA LEU A 100 -14.49 15.46 -0.22
C LEU A 100 -15.61 16.46 0.10
N PRO A 101 -16.81 16.30 -0.48
CA PRO A 101 -17.97 17.10 -0.12
C PRO A 101 -18.24 17.07 1.41
N PRO A 102 -18.81 18.14 1.99
CA PRO A 102 -19.24 18.12 3.39
C PRO A 102 -20.13 16.90 3.70
N ASN A 103 -19.93 16.28 4.86
CA ASN A 103 -20.66 15.09 5.32
C ASN A 103 -20.42 13.80 4.50
N HIS A 104 -19.35 13.74 3.69
CA HIS A 104 -18.97 12.49 3.04
C HIS A 104 -18.71 11.38 4.08
N ARG A 105 -19.20 10.16 3.81
CA ARG A 105 -19.10 9.02 4.75
C ARG A 105 -17.67 8.53 4.94
N PHE A 106 -16.84 8.64 3.91
CA PHE A 106 -15.45 8.23 3.97
C PHE A 106 -14.61 9.18 4.86
N PRO A 107 -14.04 8.70 5.97
CA PRO A 107 -13.29 9.55 6.89
C PRO A 107 -11.85 9.75 6.39
N MET A 108 -11.63 10.66 5.45
CA MET A 108 -10.33 10.87 4.76
C MET A 108 -9.13 10.94 5.72
N GLY A 109 -9.26 11.69 6.82
CA GLY A 109 -8.19 11.86 7.80
C GLY A 109 -7.90 10.64 8.69
N LYS A 110 -8.57 9.49 8.52
CA LYS A 110 -8.33 8.29 9.34
C LYS A 110 -6.89 7.80 9.21
N TYR A 111 -6.30 7.86 8.01
CA TYR A 111 -4.96 7.32 7.76
C TYR A 111 -3.87 8.13 8.46
N ARG A 112 -3.97 9.46 8.41
CA ARG A 112 -3.09 10.36 9.19
C ARG A 112 -3.16 10.04 10.68
N LYS A 113 -4.38 9.92 11.22
CA LYS A 113 -4.59 9.61 12.65
C LYS A 113 -3.97 8.27 13.05
N VAL A 114 -4.13 7.23 12.22
CA VAL A 114 -3.51 5.92 12.48
C VAL A 114 -1.99 6.03 12.45
N ARG A 115 -1.41 6.66 11.40
CA ARG A 115 0.05 6.87 11.30
C ARG A 115 0.60 7.60 12.52
N GLU A 116 0.00 8.73 12.88
CA GLU A 116 0.44 9.56 14.01
C GLU A 116 0.36 8.80 15.35
N GLU A 117 -0.70 8.01 15.56
CA GLU A 117 -0.84 7.19 16.76
C GLU A 117 0.20 6.06 16.81
N VAL A 118 0.48 5.39 15.68
CA VAL A 118 1.55 4.38 15.61
C VAL A 118 2.91 5.02 15.86
N GLN A 119 3.22 6.17 15.25
CA GLN A 119 4.45 6.93 15.50
C GLN A 119 4.59 7.30 16.99
N ARG A 120 3.51 7.77 17.61
CA ARG A 120 3.49 8.10 19.03
C ARG A 120 3.78 6.89 19.91
N ARG A 121 3.21 5.72 19.60
CA ARG A 121 3.46 4.47 20.34
C ARG A 121 4.89 3.97 20.17
N VAL A 122 5.44 4.02 18.95
CA VAL A 122 6.83 3.65 18.67
C VAL A 122 7.80 4.58 19.41
N ALA A 123 7.52 5.89 19.42
CA ALA A 123 8.34 6.86 20.16
C ALA A 123 8.29 6.65 21.69
N ALA A 124 7.20 6.07 22.20
CA ALA A 124 7.01 5.79 23.62
C ALA A 124 7.68 4.48 24.10
N LEU A 125 8.26 3.68 23.21
CA LEU A 125 9.01 2.47 23.58
C LEU A 125 10.20 2.82 24.49
N SER A 126 10.58 1.90 25.38
CA SER A 126 11.82 1.99 26.14
C SER A 126 13.04 1.85 25.22
N GLN A 127 14.24 2.21 25.71
CA GLN A 127 15.47 2.06 24.92
C GLN A 127 15.69 0.60 24.53
N SER A 128 15.54 -0.34 25.47
CA SER A 128 15.70 -1.78 25.22
C SER A 128 14.70 -2.34 24.20
N GLU A 129 13.49 -1.79 24.13
CA GLU A 129 12.51 -2.20 23.11
C GLU A 129 12.86 -1.63 21.72
N ARG A 130 13.37 -0.39 21.66
CA ARG A 130 13.83 0.22 20.39
C ARG A 130 15.05 -0.50 19.82
N ASP A 131 15.97 -0.92 20.67
CA ASP A 131 17.16 -1.67 20.24
C ASP A 131 16.75 -3.04 19.64
N GLY A 132 15.57 -3.56 20.01
CA GLY A 132 15.01 -4.80 19.49
C GLY A 132 14.07 -4.65 18.29
N VAL A 133 13.88 -3.44 17.73
CA VAL A 133 12.97 -3.20 16.60
C VAL A 133 13.46 -2.07 15.69
N ARG A 134 13.59 -2.34 14.39
CA ARG A 134 13.84 -1.32 13.36
C ARG A 134 12.54 -0.94 12.66
N CYS A 135 11.88 0.12 13.12
CA CYS A 135 10.65 0.65 12.51
C CYS A 135 10.93 1.89 11.67
N GLU A 136 10.52 1.87 10.40
CA GLU A 136 10.72 3.00 9.47
C GLU A 136 9.40 3.42 8.83
N PHE A 137 9.12 4.73 8.77
CA PHE A 137 7.92 5.26 8.14
C PHE A 137 8.27 5.84 6.77
N ARG A 138 7.65 5.32 5.71
CA ARG A 138 7.92 5.71 4.32
C ARG A 138 6.66 6.23 3.63
N VAL A 139 6.80 7.28 2.85
CA VAL A 139 5.72 7.70 1.94
C VAL A 139 5.52 6.60 0.90
N SER A 140 4.27 6.28 0.60
CA SER A 140 3.91 5.26 -0.39
C SER A 140 4.28 5.76 -1.79
N PRO A 141 5.04 4.96 -2.58
CA PRO A 141 5.26 5.29 -3.97
C PRO A 141 3.95 5.18 -4.75
N LEU A 142 3.91 5.79 -5.94
CA LEU A 142 2.78 5.61 -6.86
C LEU A 142 2.96 4.29 -7.63
N ALA A 143 1.89 3.49 -7.73
CA ALA A 143 1.89 2.31 -8.57
C ALA A 143 2.15 2.66 -10.04
N THR A 144 2.92 1.80 -10.71
CA THR A 144 3.19 1.91 -12.14
C THR A 144 2.05 1.33 -12.97
N LEU A 145 1.99 1.70 -14.25
CA LEU A 145 1.05 1.09 -15.20
C LEU A 145 1.29 -0.41 -15.35
N GLU A 146 2.55 -0.84 -15.35
CA GLU A 146 2.92 -2.27 -15.41
C GLU A 146 2.34 -3.03 -14.22
N GLU A 147 2.48 -2.51 -13.00
CA GLU A 147 1.94 -3.13 -11.80
C GLU A 147 0.40 -3.19 -11.85
N LEU A 148 -0.27 -2.09 -12.18
CA LEU A 148 -1.74 -2.06 -12.27
C LEU A 148 -2.29 -3.06 -13.29
N THR A 149 -1.65 -3.16 -14.46
CA THR A 149 -2.10 -4.02 -15.56
C THR A 149 -1.79 -5.50 -15.36
N THR A 150 -1.13 -5.88 -14.25
CA THR A 150 -1.11 -7.28 -13.80
C THR A 150 -2.49 -7.80 -13.38
N THR A 151 -3.41 -6.88 -13.03
CA THR A 151 -4.67 -7.20 -12.36
C THR A 151 -5.86 -6.52 -13.04
N HIS A 152 -5.71 -5.25 -13.39
CA HIS A 152 -6.78 -4.45 -13.94
C HIS A 152 -6.73 -4.41 -15.47
N ASP A 153 -7.92 -4.29 -16.07
CA ASP A 153 -8.05 -4.06 -17.49
C ASP A 153 -7.28 -2.78 -17.88
N PRO A 154 -6.34 -2.86 -18.85
CA PRO A 154 -5.57 -1.70 -19.29
C PRO A 154 -6.44 -0.53 -19.77
N GLU A 155 -7.60 -0.78 -20.36
CA GLU A 155 -8.54 0.27 -20.77
C GLU A 155 -9.17 0.96 -19.56
N TYR A 156 -9.55 0.20 -18.52
CA TYR A 156 -10.05 0.78 -17.27
C TYR A 156 -9.00 1.69 -16.61
N VAL A 157 -7.77 1.19 -16.48
CA VAL A 157 -6.65 1.96 -15.92
C VAL A 157 -6.43 3.24 -16.72
N ASP A 158 -6.34 3.14 -18.04
CA ASP A 158 -6.08 4.27 -18.92
C ASP A 158 -7.20 5.34 -18.87
N ARG A 159 -8.47 4.93 -18.90
CA ARG A 159 -9.62 5.85 -18.75
C ARG A 159 -9.57 6.58 -17.41
N PHE A 160 -9.33 5.84 -16.32
CA PHE A 160 -9.26 6.43 -14.98
C PHE A 160 -8.12 7.46 -14.87
N LEU A 161 -6.93 7.15 -15.39
CA LEU A 161 -5.78 8.05 -15.35
C LEU A 161 -6.00 9.34 -16.16
N ARG A 162 -6.77 9.28 -17.25
CA ARG A 162 -7.08 10.45 -18.09
C ARG A 162 -8.27 11.28 -17.60
N GLY A 163 -9.05 10.75 -16.66
CA GLY A 163 -10.29 11.37 -16.20
C GLY A 163 -11.49 11.11 -17.09
N ASP A 164 -11.42 10.09 -17.95
CA ASP A 164 -12.53 9.61 -18.76
C ASP A 164 -13.44 8.69 -17.92
N VAL A 165 -13.86 9.19 -16.75
CA VAL A 165 -14.66 8.47 -15.75
C VAL A 165 -16.06 9.06 -15.68
N THR A 166 -17.05 8.23 -15.96
CA THR A 166 -18.46 8.61 -15.93
C THR A 166 -18.92 8.95 -14.51
N GLU A 167 -19.99 9.74 -14.39
CA GLU A 167 -20.59 10.00 -13.08
C GLU A 167 -21.10 8.73 -12.39
N ALA A 168 -21.51 7.73 -13.18
CA ALA A 168 -21.96 6.44 -12.64
C ALA A 168 -20.80 5.69 -11.97
N GLU A 169 -19.63 5.64 -12.61
CA GLU A 169 -18.41 5.06 -12.04
C GLU A 169 -17.98 5.83 -10.78
N GLN A 170 -18.00 7.16 -10.80
CA GLN A 170 -17.69 7.99 -9.62
C GLN A 170 -18.66 7.73 -8.46
N ARG A 171 -19.96 7.58 -8.74
CA ARG A 171 -20.97 7.21 -7.73
C ARG A 171 -20.75 5.80 -7.19
N ASN A 172 -20.36 4.85 -8.05
CA ASN A 172 -20.13 3.46 -7.67
C ASN A 172 -18.91 3.33 -6.74
N VAL A 173 -17.82 4.01 -7.09
CA VAL A 173 -16.61 4.12 -6.24
C VAL A 173 -16.92 4.92 -4.98
N GLY A 174 -17.74 5.96 -5.07
CA GLY A 174 -18.02 6.88 -3.97
C GLY A 174 -16.94 7.95 -3.80
N PHE A 175 -16.23 8.32 -4.87
CA PHE A 175 -15.30 9.44 -4.88
C PHE A 175 -15.47 10.28 -6.15
N PRO A 176 -15.43 11.62 -6.05
CA PRO A 176 -15.30 12.46 -7.23
C PRO A 176 -13.93 12.20 -7.86
N TRP A 177 -13.88 12.18 -9.19
CA TRP A 177 -12.61 12.11 -9.89
C TRP A 177 -11.88 13.45 -9.77
N SER A 178 -10.58 13.40 -9.46
CA SER A 178 -9.66 14.55 -9.54
C SER A 178 -8.23 14.05 -9.78
N PRO A 179 -7.31 14.90 -10.25
CA PRO A 179 -5.89 14.55 -10.34
C PRO A 179 -5.29 14.07 -9.01
N GLU A 180 -5.66 14.70 -7.89
CA GLU A 180 -5.23 14.29 -6.55
C GLU A 180 -5.84 12.93 -6.16
N GLY A 181 -7.06 12.64 -6.64
CA GLY A 181 -7.70 11.33 -6.51
C GLY A 181 -6.96 10.24 -7.27
N VAL A 182 -6.35 10.56 -8.40
CA VAL A 182 -5.47 9.64 -9.13
C VAL A 182 -4.23 9.33 -8.29
N ASP A 183 -3.51 10.32 -7.80
CA ASP A 183 -2.32 10.10 -6.96
C ASP A 183 -2.64 9.31 -5.69
N ARG A 184 -3.81 9.57 -5.10
CA ARG A 184 -4.31 8.79 -3.95
C ARG A 184 -4.57 7.33 -4.32
N ALA A 185 -5.24 7.05 -5.44
CA ALA A 185 -5.53 5.69 -5.88
C ALA A 185 -4.23 4.93 -6.20
N LEU A 186 -3.29 5.59 -6.90
CA LEU A 186 -1.99 5.03 -7.24
C LEU A 186 -1.11 4.78 -6.02
N SER A 187 -1.07 5.71 -5.08
CA SER A 187 -0.29 5.56 -3.84
C SER A 187 -0.86 4.49 -2.92
N SER A 188 -2.17 4.26 -2.95
CA SER A 188 -2.78 3.16 -2.20
C SER A 188 -2.26 1.79 -2.71
N VAL A 189 -2.27 1.59 -4.03
CA VAL A 189 -1.71 0.36 -4.63
C VAL A 189 -0.19 0.28 -4.43
N GLY A 190 0.53 1.36 -4.73
CA GLY A 190 2.00 1.38 -4.66
C GLY A 190 2.53 1.20 -3.24
N GLY A 191 1.81 1.68 -2.23
CA GLY A 191 2.12 1.42 -0.82
C GLY A 191 2.05 -0.06 -0.45
N THR A 192 1.01 -0.77 -0.89
CA THR A 192 0.83 -2.20 -0.63
C THR A 192 1.85 -3.03 -1.40
N VAL A 193 2.13 -2.69 -2.67
CA VAL A 193 3.20 -3.31 -3.46
C VAL A 193 4.56 -3.12 -2.78
N ALA A 194 4.89 -1.90 -2.37
CA ALA A 194 6.17 -1.60 -1.72
C ALA A 194 6.32 -2.33 -0.37
N ALA A 195 5.25 -2.42 0.40
CA ALA A 195 5.23 -3.19 1.66
C ALA A 195 5.53 -4.68 1.43
N ALA A 196 4.85 -5.29 0.46
CA ALA A 196 5.03 -6.70 0.13
C ALA A 196 6.44 -6.99 -0.44
N SER A 197 6.92 -6.13 -1.35
CA SER A 197 8.26 -6.19 -1.93
C SER A 197 9.36 -6.06 -0.88
N ALA A 198 9.22 -5.14 0.08
CA ALA A 198 10.21 -4.94 1.16
C ALA A 198 10.40 -6.20 2.02
N VAL A 199 9.32 -6.94 2.30
CA VAL A 199 9.42 -8.24 3.00
C VAL A 199 10.19 -9.25 2.14
N CYS A 200 9.89 -9.32 0.85
CA CYS A 200 10.55 -10.28 -0.05
C CYS A 200 12.05 -9.97 -0.22
N GLU A 201 12.41 -8.70 -0.32
CA GLU A 201 13.80 -8.23 -0.37
C GLU A 201 14.56 -8.58 0.91
N GLU A 202 13.94 -8.37 2.07
CA GLU A 202 14.54 -8.72 3.34
C GLU A 202 14.77 -10.24 3.46
N VAL A 203 13.81 -11.05 3.01
CA VAL A 203 13.98 -12.51 2.94
C VAL A 203 15.13 -12.89 2.01
N ARG A 204 15.26 -12.27 0.82
CA ARG A 204 16.40 -12.48 -0.09
C ARG A 204 17.72 -12.11 0.56
N ARG A 205 17.79 -10.94 1.22
CA ARG A 205 18.99 -10.45 1.93
C ARG A 205 19.45 -11.46 2.98
N ARG A 206 18.53 -11.90 3.84
CA ARG A 206 18.79 -12.91 4.89
C ARG A 206 19.26 -14.25 4.30
N ARG A 207 18.62 -14.72 3.21
CA ARG A 207 19.03 -15.96 2.52
C ARG A 207 20.43 -15.87 1.90
N ARG A 208 20.77 -14.75 1.24
CA ARG A 208 22.11 -14.53 0.64
C ARG A 208 23.20 -14.56 1.70
N ARG A 209 22.98 -13.89 2.84
CA ARG A 209 23.94 -13.89 3.96
C ARG A 209 24.12 -15.25 4.60
N ARG A 210 23.04 -16.00 4.86
CA ARG A 210 23.14 -17.39 5.37
C ARG A 210 23.98 -18.28 4.45
N ARG A 211 23.87 -18.10 3.13
CA ARG A 211 24.71 -18.82 2.15
C ARG A 211 26.18 -18.41 2.24
N ARG A 212 26.48 -17.11 2.35
CA ARG A 212 27.86 -16.61 2.52
C ARG A 212 28.49 -17.09 3.83
N GLY A 213 27.78 -16.99 4.96
CA GLY A 213 28.25 -17.45 6.27
C GLY A 213 28.54 -18.95 6.30
N ARG A 214 27.68 -19.78 5.69
CA ARG A 214 27.94 -21.22 5.51
C ARG A 214 29.16 -21.48 4.64
N SER A 215 29.31 -20.75 3.52
CA SER A 215 30.45 -20.88 2.62
C SER A 215 31.77 -20.54 3.31
N ALA A 216 31.80 -19.46 4.11
CA ALA A 216 32.97 -19.06 4.88
C ALA A 216 33.33 -20.08 5.96
N ALA A 217 32.34 -20.62 6.69
CA ALA A 217 32.57 -21.68 7.67
C ALA A 217 33.12 -22.98 7.04
N THR A 218 32.62 -23.37 5.85
CA THR A 218 33.17 -24.52 5.12
C THR A 218 34.57 -24.29 4.56
N ALA A 219 34.91 -23.04 4.20
CA ALA A 219 36.25 -22.71 3.73
C ALA A 219 37.27 -22.71 4.87
N ALA A 220 36.91 -22.18 6.05
CA ALA A 220 37.75 -22.24 7.26
C ALA A 220 38.03 -23.69 7.69
N ALA A 221 37.00 -24.55 7.67
CA ALA A 221 37.15 -25.97 8.02
C ALA A 221 38.00 -26.79 7.02
N ALA A 222 38.27 -26.26 5.82
CA ALA A 222 39.12 -26.92 4.82
C ALA A 222 40.60 -26.50 4.89
N ASP A 223 40.91 -25.40 5.58
CA ASP A 223 42.27 -24.88 5.78
C ASP A 223 42.91 -25.46 7.07
N ASP A 224 42.08 -25.85 8.04
CA ASP A 224 42.50 -26.50 9.28
C ASP A 224 42.64 -28.03 9.10
N GLY A 225 43.79 -28.47 8.60
CA GLY A 225 44.11 -29.89 8.48
C GLY A 225 44.27 -30.60 9.83
N GLU A 226 43.26 -31.39 10.24
CA GLU A 226 43.30 -32.69 10.96
C GLU A 226 41.84 -33.08 11.35
N PRO A 227 41.41 -34.36 11.24
CA PRO A 227 40.03 -34.75 11.51
C PRO A 227 39.86 -35.14 12.98
N GLU A 228 39.66 -34.17 13.88
CA GLU A 228 39.21 -34.45 15.25
C GLU A 228 37.76 -34.01 15.50
N THR A 229 36.87 -35.01 15.53
CA THR A 229 35.60 -35.01 16.30
C THR A 229 34.69 -33.79 16.18
N THR A 230 34.18 -33.50 14.99
CA THR A 230 33.12 -32.48 14.77
C THR A 230 31.70 -33.04 14.87
N THR A 231 31.41 -33.91 15.84
CA THR A 231 30.01 -34.31 16.16
C THR A 231 29.26 -33.25 16.98
N ALA A 232 29.94 -32.20 17.45
CA ALA A 232 29.32 -31.06 18.16
C ALA A 232 29.00 -29.86 17.22
N ALA A 233 29.66 -29.74 16.07
CA ALA A 233 29.40 -28.67 15.10
C ALA A 233 28.16 -28.94 14.22
N ALA A 234 27.71 -30.20 14.17
CA ALA A 234 26.47 -30.61 13.48
C ALA A 234 25.22 -30.49 14.38
N THR A 235 25.38 -30.25 15.68
CA THR A 235 24.29 -30.14 16.67
C THR A 235 23.96 -28.70 17.08
N ALA A 236 24.62 -27.70 16.50
CA ALA A 236 24.01 -26.39 16.30
C ALA A 236 22.97 -26.48 15.17
N THR A 237 22.06 -27.46 15.28
CA THR A 237 20.77 -27.41 14.62
C THR A 237 20.14 -26.10 15.06
N ALA A 238 20.20 -25.15 14.14
CA ALA A 238 19.42 -23.94 14.09
C ALA A 238 18.21 -24.05 15.01
N LYS A 239 18.27 -23.37 16.15
CA LYS A 239 17.08 -22.68 16.60
C LYS A 239 16.76 -21.75 15.43
N GLU A 240 15.96 -22.24 14.48
CA GLU A 240 15.29 -21.43 13.48
C GLU A 240 14.31 -20.56 14.25
N GLU A 241 14.83 -19.59 15.01
CA GLU A 241 14.07 -18.41 15.34
C GLU A 241 13.95 -17.70 13.99
N SER A 242 12.94 -18.12 13.22
CA SER A 242 12.52 -17.45 12.01
C SER A 242 12.04 -16.07 12.45
N HIS A 243 12.97 -15.13 12.54
CA HIS A 243 12.64 -13.75 12.86
C HIS A 243 11.63 -13.28 11.80
N PHE A 244 10.39 -13.07 12.24
CA PHE A 244 9.27 -12.66 11.39
C PHE A 244 9.65 -11.37 10.65
N CYS A 245 9.60 -11.41 9.33
CA CYS A 245 9.69 -10.21 8.49
C CYS A 245 8.26 -9.76 8.19
N TRP A 246 7.88 -8.57 8.65
CA TRP A 246 6.58 -7.99 8.30
C TRP A 246 6.73 -6.53 7.92
N SER A 247 5.82 -6.08 7.05
CA SER A 247 5.67 -4.68 6.64
C SER A 247 4.20 -4.32 6.75
N ALA A 248 3.89 -3.03 6.80
CA ALA A 248 2.52 -2.54 6.84
C ALA A 248 2.33 -1.40 5.84
N HIS A 249 1.11 -1.29 5.33
CA HIS A 249 0.65 -0.12 4.61
C HIS A 249 -0.64 0.40 5.27
N VAL A 250 -0.61 1.65 5.74
CA VAL A 250 -1.67 2.23 6.58
C VAL A 250 -2.96 2.51 5.81
N ALA A 251 -2.90 2.57 4.47
CA ALA A 251 -4.01 2.97 3.63
C ALA A 251 -4.31 2.02 2.48
N GLY A 252 -3.96 0.75 2.67
CA GLY A 252 -4.34 -0.34 1.77
C GLY A 252 -5.72 -0.92 2.10
N GLY A 253 -6.00 -2.10 1.57
CA GLY A 253 -7.22 -2.86 1.81
C GLY A 253 -8.35 -2.51 0.85
N THR A 254 -8.03 -2.19 -0.40
CA THR A 254 -9.03 -1.84 -1.43
C THR A 254 -9.65 -3.10 -2.05
N HIS A 255 -10.23 -3.94 -1.20
CA HIS A 255 -10.69 -5.29 -1.50
C HIS A 255 -12.00 -5.40 -2.33
N HIS A 256 -12.64 -4.28 -2.66
CA HIS A 256 -13.86 -4.25 -3.46
C HIS A 256 -13.64 -3.93 -4.93
N ALA A 257 -12.43 -3.58 -5.36
CA ALA A 257 -12.15 -3.29 -6.76
C ALA A 257 -12.14 -4.55 -7.62
N PHE A 258 -12.66 -4.45 -8.84
CA PHE A 258 -12.69 -5.50 -9.86
C PHE A 258 -11.69 -5.18 -10.96
N SER A 259 -11.57 -6.06 -11.96
CA SER A 259 -10.63 -5.88 -13.07
C SER A 259 -10.91 -4.60 -13.86
N ASP A 260 -12.18 -4.29 -14.13
CA ASP A 260 -12.63 -3.27 -15.08
C ASP A 260 -13.46 -2.15 -14.45
N TYR A 261 -13.70 -2.20 -13.13
CA TYR A 261 -14.38 -1.15 -12.39
C TYR A 261 -14.03 -1.17 -10.90
N GLY A 262 -14.26 -0.03 -10.24
CA GLY A 262 -14.15 0.11 -8.78
C GLY A 262 -15.50 0.32 -8.12
N GLU A 263 -15.60 -0.05 -6.84
CA GLU A 263 -16.78 0.17 -5.99
C GLU A 263 -16.41 0.26 -4.51
N GLY A 264 -17.32 0.74 -3.66
CA GLY A 264 -17.15 0.65 -2.20
C GLY A 264 -15.88 1.34 -1.68
N PHE A 265 -15.55 2.51 -2.22
CA PHE A 265 -14.33 3.27 -1.95
C PHE A 265 -13.03 2.63 -2.46
N CYS A 266 -13.11 1.60 -3.31
CA CYS A 266 -11.97 0.92 -3.91
C CYS A 266 -11.92 1.22 -5.41
N VAL A 267 -10.87 1.92 -5.86
CA VAL A 267 -10.64 2.19 -7.30
C VAL A 267 -9.91 1.01 -7.94
N PHE A 268 -8.72 0.70 -7.43
CA PHE A 268 -7.90 -0.43 -7.84
C PHE A 268 -7.74 -1.40 -6.65
N SER A 269 -7.49 -2.68 -6.91
CA SER A 269 -7.23 -3.70 -5.89
C SER A 269 -5.74 -3.72 -5.58
N ASP A 270 -5.38 -3.17 -4.43
CA ASP A 270 -3.99 -3.12 -3.98
C ASP A 270 -3.46 -4.50 -3.62
N ILE A 271 -4.28 -5.35 -2.99
CA ILE A 271 -3.94 -6.72 -2.60
C ILE A 271 -3.68 -7.60 -3.83
N ALA A 272 -4.54 -7.55 -4.84
CA ALA A 272 -4.37 -8.37 -6.04
C ALA A 272 -3.17 -7.94 -6.88
N VAL A 273 -2.93 -6.63 -7.02
CA VAL A 273 -1.73 -6.13 -7.66
C VAL A 273 -0.48 -6.55 -6.89
N ALA A 274 -0.44 -6.38 -5.57
CA ALA A 274 0.71 -6.78 -4.76
C ALA A 274 0.99 -8.29 -4.84
N ALA A 275 -0.05 -9.13 -4.81
CA ALA A 275 0.09 -10.58 -4.96
C ALA A 275 0.73 -10.96 -6.31
N ASN A 276 0.23 -10.39 -7.41
CA ASN A 276 0.78 -10.63 -8.75
C ASN A 276 2.23 -10.15 -8.88
N VAL A 277 2.55 -8.98 -8.33
CA VAL A 277 3.92 -8.45 -8.31
C VAL A 277 4.84 -9.36 -7.51
N VAL A 278 4.42 -9.82 -6.32
CA VAL A 278 5.23 -10.72 -5.48
C VAL A 278 5.53 -12.03 -6.21
N LEU A 279 4.50 -12.69 -6.74
CA LEU A 279 4.66 -13.97 -7.44
C LEU A 279 5.53 -13.85 -8.70
N THR A 280 5.49 -12.70 -9.38
CA THR A 280 6.26 -12.47 -10.61
C THR A 280 7.70 -12.05 -10.32
N ARG A 281 7.91 -11.07 -9.44
CA ARG A 281 9.23 -10.48 -9.17
C ARG A 281 10.04 -11.26 -8.13
N TYR A 282 9.38 -12.02 -7.26
CA TYR A 282 10.00 -12.76 -6.16
C TYR A 282 9.68 -14.27 -6.14
N PRO A 283 9.79 -14.99 -7.28
CA PRO A 283 9.43 -16.41 -7.36
C PRO A 283 10.36 -17.32 -6.55
N ASP A 284 11.57 -16.86 -6.24
CA ASP A 284 12.48 -17.57 -5.33
C ASP A 284 12.04 -17.44 -3.87
N VAL A 285 11.26 -16.40 -3.52
CA VAL A 285 10.80 -16.11 -2.16
C VAL A 285 9.44 -16.74 -1.87
N ALA A 286 8.47 -16.49 -2.74
CA ALA A 286 7.09 -16.91 -2.56
C ALA A 286 6.53 -17.47 -3.87
N THR A 287 5.90 -18.63 -3.78
CA THR A 287 5.23 -19.31 -4.91
C THR A 287 3.75 -19.57 -4.65
N ARG A 288 3.30 -19.39 -3.40
CA ARG A 288 1.90 -19.48 -2.99
C ARG A 288 1.63 -18.41 -1.94
N LEU A 289 0.48 -17.77 -2.02
CA LEU A 289 0.05 -16.68 -1.12
C LEU A 289 -1.28 -17.02 -0.47
N LEU A 290 -1.47 -16.58 0.77
CA LEU A 290 -2.75 -16.58 1.47
C LEU A 290 -3.18 -15.12 1.70
N VAL A 291 -4.34 -14.75 1.17
CA VAL A 291 -5.02 -13.49 1.48
C VAL A 291 -5.97 -13.72 2.63
N LEU A 292 -5.66 -13.10 3.77
CA LEU A 292 -6.49 -13.10 4.98
C LEU A 292 -7.29 -11.80 5.04
N ASP A 293 -8.58 -11.86 4.68
CA ASP A 293 -9.48 -10.70 4.70
C ASP A 293 -10.38 -10.74 5.94
N LEU A 294 -10.12 -9.78 6.84
CA LEU A 294 -10.78 -9.65 8.14
C LEU A 294 -11.64 -8.38 8.23
N ASP A 295 -11.90 -7.72 7.10
CA ASP A 295 -12.84 -6.60 7.07
C ASP A 295 -14.27 -7.10 7.37
N VAL A 296 -15.11 -6.19 7.87
CA VAL A 296 -16.51 -6.50 8.16
C VAL A 296 -17.32 -6.80 6.90
N HIS A 297 -16.93 -6.25 5.76
CA HIS A 297 -17.51 -6.56 4.46
C HIS A 297 -16.75 -7.72 3.81
N GLN A 298 -17.44 -8.51 3.00
CA GLN A 298 -16.75 -9.50 2.18
C GLN A 298 -15.84 -8.80 1.17
N GLY A 299 -14.59 -9.26 1.05
CA GLY A 299 -13.66 -8.90 -0.02
C GLY A 299 -14.06 -9.48 -1.38
N ASN A 300 -15.19 -9.03 -1.91
CA ASN A 300 -15.78 -9.51 -3.16
C ASN A 300 -14.85 -9.31 -4.38
N GLY A 301 -14.06 -8.23 -4.42
CA GLY A 301 -13.05 -8.01 -5.45
C GLY A 301 -11.95 -9.06 -5.38
N ASN A 302 -11.41 -9.34 -4.18
CA ASN A 302 -10.44 -10.43 -3.96
C ASN A 302 -11.00 -11.78 -4.41
N ALA A 303 -12.25 -12.09 -4.04
CA ALA A 303 -12.91 -13.35 -4.41
C ALA A 303 -13.02 -13.55 -5.94
N VAL A 304 -13.24 -12.47 -6.70
CA VAL A 304 -13.33 -12.56 -8.16
C VAL A 304 -11.96 -12.55 -8.83
N LEU A 305 -11.05 -11.68 -8.39
CA LEU A 305 -9.73 -11.51 -9.01
C LEU A 305 -8.81 -12.73 -8.83
N PHE A 306 -9.00 -13.50 -7.75
CA PHE A 306 -8.22 -14.72 -7.50
C PHE A 306 -8.94 -16.01 -7.88
N ARG A 307 -10.13 -15.93 -8.48
CA ARG A 307 -10.92 -17.12 -8.81
C ARG A 307 -10.16 -18.07 -9.71
N GLY A 308 -10.05 -19.33 -9.29
CA GLY A 308 -9.45 -20.41 -10.07
C GLY A 308 -7.92 -20.37 -10.11
N ARG A 309 -7.28 -19.59 -9.23
CA ARG A 309 -5.83 -19.59 -9.08
C ARG A 309 -5.38 -20.65 -8.07
N ASP A 310 -4.28 -21.33 -8.38
CA ASP A 310 -3.68 -22.34 -7.49
C ASP A 310 -2.56 -21.77 -6.59
N ASP A 311 -2.09 -20.57 -6.92
CA ASP A 311 -0.99 -19.86 -6.27
C ASP A 311 -1.44 -18.74 -5.31
N VAL A 312 -2.75 -18.47 -5.24
CA VAL A 312 -3.33 -17.54 -4.26
C VAL A 312 -4.59 -18.17 -3.68
N SER A 313 -4.66 -18.28 -2.36
CA SER A 313 -5.87 -18.70 -1.64
C SER A 313 -6.45 -17.53 -0.86
N THR A 314 -7.77 -17.42 -0.82
CA THR A 314 -8.51 -16.35 -0.17
C THR A 314 -9.29 -16.90 1.02
N PHE A 315 -9.13 -16.30 2.19
CA PHE A 315 -9.93 -16.57 3.37
C PHE A 315 -10.58 -15.26 3.84
N SER A 316 -11.91 -15.18 3.79
CA SER A 316 -12.68 -14.04 4.24
C SER A 316 -13.52 -14.39 5.48
N LEU A 317 -13.36 -13.61 6.54
CA LEU A 317 -14.16 -13.68 7.76
C LEU A 317 -14.92 -12.37 7.95
N HIS A 318 -16.19 -12.35 7.54
CA HIS A 318 -16.98 -11.11 7.40
C HIS A 318 -18.38 -11.23 8.01
N CYS A 319 -19.12 -10.12 8.11
CA CYS A 319 -20.48 -10.12 8.65
C CYS A 319 -21.49 -10.60 7.61
N GLY A 320 -22.25 -11.66 7.94
CA GLY A 320 -23.24 -12.30 7.06
C GLY A 320 -24.49 -11.46 6.73
N SER A 321 -24.55 -10.22 7.19
CA SER A 321 -25.69 -9.32 6.92
C SER A 321 -25.28 -7.86 6.66
N ASN A 322 -24.01 -7.60 6.38
CA ASN A 322 -23.50 -6.24 6.11
C ASN A 322 -22.93 -6.14 4.68
N TYR A 323 -23.82 -6.20 3.68
CA TYR A 323 -23.46 -6.15 2.27
C TYR A 323 -24.00 -4.88 1.60
N PHE A 324 -23.16 -4.22 0.79
CA PHE A 324 -23.59 -3.15 -0.12
C PHE A 324 -23.45 -3.54 -1.59
N SER A 325 -22.83 -4.70 -1.87
CA SER A 325 -22.63 -5.28 -3.20
C SER A 325 -23.09 -6.73 -3.21
N GLU A 326 -23.07 -7.35 -4.39
CA GLU A 326 -23.41 -8.77 -4.55
C GLU A 326 -22.35 -9.66 -3.88
N VAL A 327 -22.82 -10.62 -3.08
CA VAL A 327 -21.95 -11.61 -2.43
C VAL A 327 -21.28 -12.47 -3.50
N ARG A 328 -19.98 -12.71 -3.34
CA ARG A 328 -19.17 -13.56 -4.22
C ARG A 328 -18.75 -14.82 -3.48
N THR A 329 -18.21 -15.78 -4.22
CA THR A 329 -17.64 -17.01 -3.64
C THR A 329 -16.12 -16.91 -3.74
N SER A 330 -15.45 -16.94 -2.59
CA SER A 330 -14.00 -17.06 -2.44
C SER A 330 -13.60 -18.51 -2.13
N ASP A 331 -12.32 -18.79 -1.85
CA ASP A 331 -11.89 -20.17 -1.53
C ASP A 331 -12.41 -20.62 -0.16
N LEU A 332 -12.50 -19.69 0.80
CA LEU A 332 -13.07 -19.93 2.11
C LEU A 332 -13.77 -18.66 2.63
N ASP A 333 -15.10 -18.68 2.62
CA ASP A 333 -15.94 -17.65 3.22
C ASP A 333 -16.52 -18.14 4.56
N VAL A 334 -16.35 -17.34 5.61
CA VAL A 334 -16.94 -17.59 6.93
C VAL A 334 -17.74 -16.36 7.36
N GLU A 335 -19.05 -16.54 7.43
CA GLU A 335 -19.96 -15.50 7.87
C GLU A 335 -20.08 -15.47 9.41
N LEU A 336 -20.03 -14.27 9.97
CA LEU A 336 -20.25 -13.98 11.37
C LEU A 336 -21.59 -13.24 11.57
N PRO A 337 -22.31 -13.50 12.67
CA PRO A 337 -23.53 -12.77 13.00
C PRO A 337 -23.27 -11.27 13.24
N ALA A 338 -24.22 -10.43 12.83
CA ALA A 338 -24.15 -8.99 13.13
C ALA A 338 -24.09 -8.74 14.64
N GLY A 339 -23.18 -7.85 15.04
CA GLY A 339 -23.00 -7.45 16.44
C GLY A 339 -22.24 -8.47 17.29
N CYS A 340 -21.63 -9.50 16.69
CA CYS A 340 -20.80 -10.44 17.45
C CYS A 340 -19.58 -9.72 18.06
N GLY A 341 -19.23 -10.07 19.31
CA GLY A 341 -18.02 -9.59 19.98
C GLY A 341 -16.85 -10.56 19.86
N ASP A 342 -15.78 -10.24 20.58
CA ASP A 342 -14.53 -11.02 20.62
C ASP A 342 -14.75 -12.48 21.06
N GLU A 343 -15.74 -12.74 21.90
CA GLU A 343 -16.11 -14.07 22.37
C GLU A 343 -16.59 -15.01 21.26
N THR A 344 -17.07 -14.45 20.15
CA THR A 344 -17.45 -15.21 18.95
C THR A 344 -16.38 -15.07 17.87
N TYR A 345 -15.88 -13.85 17.64
CA TYR A 345 -14.93 -13.55 16.57
C TYR A 345 -13.61 -14.30 16.75
N LEU A 346 -12.95 -14.17 17.91
CA LEU A 346 -11.60 -14.72 18.11
C LEU A 346 -11.56 -16.26 18.13
N PRO A 347 -12.49 -16.98 18.79
CA PRO A 347 -12.52 -18.44 18.69
C PRO A 347 -12.78 -18.93 17.26
N THR A 348 -13.65 -18.25 16.51
CA THR A 348 -13.94 -18.59 15.11
C THR A 348 -12.70 -18.39 14.23
N LEU A 349 -12.04 -17.23 14.33
CA LEU A 349 -10.81 -16.96 13.62
C LEU A 349 -9.71 -17.98 13.95
N ARG A 350 -9.50 -18.29 15.24
CA ARG A 350 -8.51 -19.30 15.67
C ARG A 350 -8.84 -20.69 15.13
N HIS A 351 -10.12 -21.08 15.12
CA HIS A 351 -10.55 -22.36 14.57
C HIS A 351 -10.15 -22.49 13.09
N TRP A 352 -10.49 -21.48 12.29
CA TRP A 352 -10.23 -21.49 10.85
C TRP A 352 -8.75 -21.35 10.50
N LEU A 353 -8.00 -20.46 11.17
CA LEU A 353 -6.54 -20.37 11.00
C LEU A 353 -5.85 -21.69 11.37
N GLY A 354 -6.30 -22.34 12.44
CA GLY A 354 -5.80 -23.66 12.83
C GLY A 354 -6.12 -24.74 11.80
N ARG A 355 -7.27 -24.66 11.11
CA ARG A 355 -7.65 -25.56 10.02
C ARG A 355 -6.79 -25.32 8.79
N ILE A 356 -6.67 -24.07 8.34
CA ILE A 356 -5.83 -23.67 7.20
C ILE A 356 -4.40 -24.16 7.40
N GLY A 357 -3.81 -23.97 8.59
CA GLY A 357 -2.45 -24.43 8.88
C GLY A 357 -2.25 -25.94 8.93
N ARG A 358 -3.33 -26.75 9.01
CA ARG A 358 -3.25 -28.23 8.96
C ARG A 358 -3.52 -28.78 7.56
N GLU A 359 -4.34 -28.10 6.78
CA GLU A 359 -4.79 -28.53 5.45
C GLU A 359 -3.94 -27.93 4.31
N GLY A 360 -3.12 -26.91 4.61
CA GLY A 360 -2.31 -26.12 3.67
C GLY A 360 -0.90 -26.64 3.42
#